data_AF-A0A8H5D5L4-F1
#
_entry.id   AF-A0A8H5D5L4-F1
#
_cell.length_a   1.000
_cell.length_b   1.000
_cell.length_c   1.000
_cell.angle_alpha   90.00
_cell.angle_beta   90.00
_cell.angle_gamma   90.00
#
_symmetry.space_group_name_H-M   'P 1'
#
loop_
_entity.id
_entity.type
_entity.pdbx_description
1 polymer ?
#
loop_
_entity_poly.entity_id
_entity_poly.type
_entity_poly.pdbx_seq_one_letter_code
_entity_poly.pdbx_strand_id
1 'polypeptide(L)'
;MWVRDDRYMNFGGGCFAQVLSILTVETFSNNLDMSNRLENGGRGCLKSAGQVANMVRMDDIMIFLWSRNSSTRTELFNFLAGPTHDWSWWKFIPQRVRHPTSGAQLLLVSMPDADSHFMFEKKQGFRRILGRMDKAGVKFSTHIWLHDIYEHWHIINGMPGGWSCLKGIFEGDVKVEMDNMTFLSVGWEDVSLKNGQEEEQVIQKALKSDVKKGLAFAQLPLMDNGEAWHVIDGIIDVTRALLGGGAGTEDRSKRLSVIADDIRERKKNRDEEDSRVRLLQDELGELYAELNKTEYGRSLRGKFRKADDDQKRIMEPLLAQLDTEGLEPKEKEKLERMIEEEYLLCLRDFRGHFAEVRAMGIRVGYNLREFYGLREPKKRFGLF
;
A
#
# COMPACT_ATOMS: atom_id res chain seq x y z
N MET A 1 -27.36 -5.08 -33.54
CA MET A 1 -27.46 -5.61 -32.16
C MET A 1 -26.05 -5.80 -31.64
N TRP A 2 -25.47 -4.76 -31.04
CA TRP A 2 -24.16 -4.84 -30.39
C TRP A 2 -24.39 -5.27 -28.95
N VAL A 3 -23.77 -6.38 -28.56
CA VAL A 3 -23.73 -6.80 -27.15
C VAL A 3 -22.73 -5.87 -26.46
N ARG A 4 -23.17 -5.16 -25.42
CA ARG A 4 -22.28 -4.55 -24.43
C ARG A 4 -21.45 -5.68 -23.83
N ASP A 5 -20.14 -5.65 -24.07
CA ASP A 5 -19.20 -6.56 -23.45
C ASP A 5 -18.53 -5.78 -22.31
N ASP A 6 -19.22 -5.70 -21.17
CA ASP A 6 -18.89 -4.83 -20.03
C ASP A 6 -17.54 -5.17 -19.34
N ARG A 7 -16.79 -6.15 -19.87
CA ARG A 7 -15.47 -6.59 -19.40
C ARG A 7 -14.32 -5.63 -19.71
N TYR A 8 -14.56 -4.53 -20.42
CA TYR A 8 -13.54 -3.56 -20.83
C TYR A 8 -13.73 -2.14 -20.25
N MET A 9 -14.65 -1.94 -19.31
CA MET A 9 -15.02 -0.61 -18.78
C MET A 9 -14.77 -0.41 -17.28
N ASN A 10 -14.29 -1.43 -16.55
CA ASN A 10 -13.86 -1.28 -15.15
C ASN A 10 -12.38 -0.88 -15.03
N PHE A 11 -11.94 0.08 -15.84
CA PHE A 11 -10.65 0.75 -15.61
C PHE A 11 -10.87 1.82 -14.54
N GLY A 12 -10.57 1.48 -13.28
CA GLY A 12 -10.44 2.49 -12.22
C GLY A 12 -9.31 3.46 -12.59
N GLY A 13 -9.50 4.76 -12.32
CA GLY A 13 -8.65 5.85 -12.85
C GLY A 13 -7.13 5.71 -12.65
N GLY A 14 -6.68 4.91 -11.68
CA GLY A 14 -5.25 4.66 -11.42
C GLY A 14 -4.48 3.98 -12.56
N CYS A 15 -5.13 3.26 -13.48
CA CYS A 15 -4.43 2.43 -14.49
C CYS A 15 -3.67 3.27 -15.56
N PHE A 16 -4.08 4.50 -15.85
CA PHE A 16 -3.40 5.32 -16.87
C PHE A 16 -2.13 6.03 -16.36
N ALA A 17 -2.00 6.26 -15.04
CA ALA A 17 -0.88 7.03 -14.48
C ALA A 17 0.43 6.24 -14.35
N GLN A 18 0.38 4.90 -14.34
CA GLN A 18 1.53 4.04 -14.01
C GLN A 18 2.58 3.88 -15.12
N VAL A 19 2.35 4.44 -16.32
CA VAL A 19 3.26 4.29 -17.49
C VAL A 19 4.47 5.24 -17.45
N LEU A 20 4.59 6.16 -16.47
CA LEU A 20 5.42 7.38 -16.63
C LEU A 20 6.55 7.66 -15.61
N SER A 21 6.91 6.77 -14.67
CA SER A 21 7.89 7.14 -13.62
C SER A 21 8.74 5.99 -13.03
N ILE A 22 10.01 5.85 -13.45
CA ILE A 22 11.08 5.13 -12.70
C ILE A 22 12.46 5.77 -12.94
N LEU A 23 13.00 6.47 -11.93
CA LEU A 23 14.41 6.85 -11.63
C LEU A 23 14.39 7.66 -10.30
N THR A 24 15.33 7.65 -9.34
CA THR A 24 16.53 6.86 -8.98
C THR A 24 16.79 7.05 -7.47
N VAL A 25 17.38 6.09 -6.76
CA VAL A 25 17.80 6.26 -5.33
C VAL A 25 19.20 5.70 -5.08
N GLU A 26 20.06 6.50 -4.43
CA GLU A 26 21.33 6.06 -3.81
C GLU A 26 21.19 6.03 -2.28
N THR A 27 21.86 5.10 -1.61
CA THR A 27 21.86 4.97 -0.14
C THR A 27 23.23 5.24 0.46
N PHE A 28 23.26 6.08 1.50
CA PHE A 28 24.43 6.35 2.33
C PHE A 28 24.42 5.46 3.58
N SER A 29 25.56 4.84 3.91
CA SER A 29 25.79 4.16 5.19
C SER A 29 26.75 4.98 6.05
N ASN A 30 26.42 5.18 7.33
CA ASN A 30 27.31 5.77 8.34
C ASN A 30 27.34 4.91 9.60
N ASN A 31 28.50 4.31 9.91
CA ASN A 31 28.77 3.63 11.17
C ASN A 31 29.40 4.61 12.17
N LEU A 32 28.86 4.70 13.39
CA LEU A 32 29.48 5.47 14.48
C LEU A 32 29.15 4.89 15.87
N ASP A 33 30.21 4.84 16.68
CA ASP A 33 30.39 4.45 18.09
C ASP A 33 29.12 4.21 18.95
N MET A 34 29.05 3.02 19.55
CA MET A 34 27.95 2.59 20.44
C MET A 34 28.13 2.98 21.90
N SER A 35 29.35 3.28 22.37
CA SER A 35 29.64 3.43 23.80
C SER A 35 28.91 4.61 24.43
N ASN A 36 29.06 5.81 23.84
CA ASN A 36 28.40 7.05 24.27
C ASN A 36 26.87 7.06 24.08
N ARG A 37 26.30 6.06 23.36
CA ARG A 37 24.84 5.98 23.14
C ARG A 37 24.09 5.42 24.34
N LEU A 38 24.71 4.59 25.17
CA LEU A 38 24.00 3.87 26.24
C LEU A 38 23.54 4.79 27.39
N GLU A 39 24.41 5.64 27.94
CA GLU A 39 24.03 6.58 29.02
C GLU A 39 23.08 7.69 28.54
N ASN A 40 23.20 8.08 27.26
CA ASN A 40 22.31 9.06 26.63
C ASN A 40 20.96 8.44 26.22
N GLY A 41 20.89 7.11 26.02
CA GLY A 41 19.71 6.40 25.55
C GLY A 41 18.52 6.52 26.50
N GLY A 42 18.70 6.19 27.78
CA GLY A 42 17.64 6.26 28.79
C GLY A 42 17.09 7.69 29.00
N ARG A 43 17.98 8.70 29.07
CA ARG A 43 17.55 10.11 29.15
C ARG A 43 16.86 10.58 27.87
N GLY A 44 17.34 10.14 26.71
CA GLY A 44 16.74 10.41 25.40
C GLY A 44 15.32 9.88 25.28
N CYS A 45 15.11 8.63 25.71
CA CYS A 45 13.81 7.95 25.77
C CYS A 45 12.79 8.75 26.61
N LEU A 46 13.15 9.15 27.84
CA LEU A 46 12.27 9.97 28.70
C LEU A 46 12.03 11.39 28.17
N LYS A 47 13.04 11.99 27.51
CA LYS A 47 12.93 13.31 26.89
C LYS A 47 11.95 13.28 25.72
N SER A 48 12.05 12.29 24.83
CA SER A 48 11.16 12.21 23.66
C SER A 48 9.75 11.72 24.01
N ALA A 49 9.58 10.90 25.04
CA ALA A 49 8.26 10.67 25.65
C ALA A 49 7.59 11.98 26.12
N GLY A 50 8.39 12.92 26.65
CA GLY A 50 7.94 14.27 26.98
C GLY A 50 7.52 15.08 25.77
N GLN A 51 8.17 14.91 24.61
CA GLN A 51 7.76 15.54 23.36
C GLN A 51 6.41 14.98 22.87
N VAL A 52 6.24 13.66 22.86
CA VAL A 52 4.95 13.01 22.54
C VAL A 52 3.85 13.57 23.43
N ALA A 53 4.03 13.54 24.76
CA ALA A 53 3.05 14.04 25.73
C ALA A 53 2.69 15.53 25.50
N ASN A 54 3.68 16.37 25.16
CA ASN A 54 3.43 17.78 24.84
C ASN A 54 2.69 17.98 23.51
N MET A 55 2.76 17.01 22.59
CA MET A 55 2.05 17.06 21.31
C MET A 55 0.59 16.59 21.40
N VAL A 56 0.21 15.80 22.43
CA VAL A 56 -1.17 15.31 22.62
C VAL A 56 -2.16 16.47 22.82
N ARG A 57 -3.26 16.43 22.08
CA ARG A 57 -4.41 17.33 22.15
C ARG A 57 -5.70 16.56 22.44
N MET A 58 -6.74 17.31 22.81
CA MET A 58 -8.11 16.82 22.86
C MET A 58 -8.55 16.33 21.48
N ASP A 59 -9.37 15.29 21.44
CA ASP A 59 -9.91 14.67 20.23
C ASP A 59 -8.90 14.06 19.23
N ASP A 60 -7.59 14.04 19.55
CA ASP A 60 -6.60 13.31 18.75
C ASP A 60 -6.96 11.82 18.62
N ILE A 61 -6.63 11.24 17.46
CA ILE A 61 -6.55 9.80 17.23
C ILE A 61 -5.08 9.41 17.31
N MET A 62 -4.71 8.54 18.26
CA MET A 62 -3.32 8.13 18.47
C MET A 62 -3.05 6.73 17.93
N ILE A 63 -1.95 6.57 17.20
CA ILE A 63 -1.51 5.29 16.65
C ILE A 63 -0.08 5.02 17.14
N PHE A 64 0.09 3.98 17.95
CA PHE A 64 1.38 3.58 18.48
C PHE A 64 1.94 2.41 17.67
N LEU A 65 2.99 2.65 16.88
CA LEU A 65 3.71 1.60 16.18
C LEU A 65 4.76 1.00 17.11
N TRP A 66 4.76 -0.33 17.23
CA TRP A 66 5.73 -1.13 17.95
C TRP A 66 6.36 -2.14 16.99
N SER A 67 7.57 -2.58 17.27
CA SER A 67 8.24 -3.66 16.54
C SER A 67 9.42 -4.16 17.38
N ARG A 68 10.03 -5.24 16.93
CA ARG A 68 11.34 -5.64 17.43
C ARG A 68 12.42 -4.64 17.01
N ASN A 69 12.46 -4.30 15.73
CA ASN A 69 13.51 -3.59 15.02
C ASN A 69 13.02 -2.23 14.49
N SER A 70 13.88 -1.22 14.53
CA SER A 70 13.55 0.11 14.01
C SER A 70 13.33 0.13 12.49
N SER A 71 13.92 -0.79 11.72
CA SER A 71 13.80 -0.88 10.24
C SER A 71 12.35 -1.06 9.77
N THR A 72 11.70 -2.17 10.12
CA THR A 72 10.31 -2.47 9.73
C THR A 72 9.34 -1.38 10.18
N ARG A 73 9.63 -0.74 11.32
CA ARG A 73 8.86 0.39 11.84
C ARG A 73 9.11 1.70 11.08
N THR A 74 10.34 1.94 10.66
CA THR A 74 10.79 3.13 9.93
C THR A 74 10.10 3.21 8.58
N GLU A 75 10.01 2.09 7.90
CA GLU A 75 9.40 1.99 6.58
C GLU A 75 7.92 2.38 6.60
N LEU A 76 7.07 1.67 7.34
CA LEU A 76 5.64 2.01 7.43
C LEU A 76 5.41 3.43 7.97
N PHE A 77 6.22 3.89 8.92
CA PHE A 77 6.11 5.26 9.42
C PHE A 77 6.45 6.29 8.34
N ASN A 78 7.51 6.07 7.55
CA ASN A 78 7.87 6.97 6.45
C ASN A 78 6.79 6.97 5.35
N PHE A 79 6.15 5.82 5.06
CA PHE A 79 5.00 5.76 4.15
C PHE A 79 3.82 6.61 4.66
N LEU A 80 3.40 6.41 5.91
CA LEU A 80 2.26 7.14 6.48
C LEU A 80 2.55 8.62 6.72
N ALA A 81 3.78 8.99 7.10
CA ALA A 81 4.07 10.29 7.70
C ALA A 81 5.11 11.15 6.96
N GLY A 82 5.66 10.62 5.86
CA GLY A 82 6.83 11.18 5.17
C GLY A 82 8.15 10.84 5.86
N PRO A 83 9.29 11.02 5.17
CA PRO A 83 10.61 10.71 5.70
C PRO A 83 10.94 11.59 6.92
N THR A 84 11.44 11.00 8.00
CA THR A 84 12.00 11.72 9.16
C THR A 84 13.51 11.51 9.30
N HIS A 85 14.21 12.54 9.75
CA HIS A 85 15.68 12.58 9.82
C HIS A 85 16.25 12.20 11.21
N ASP A 86 15.42 12.05 12.25
CA ASP A 86 15.86 11.69 13.62
C ASP A 86 15.44 10.27 14.01
N TRP A 87 15.73 9.30 13.13
CA TRP A 87 15.50 7.88 13.41
C TRP A 87 16.44 7.35 14.49
N SER A 88 15.85 6.73 15.51
CA SER A 88 16.59 6.19 16.65
C SER A 88 15.79 5.09 17.35
N TRP A 89 16.40 3.90 17.48
CA TRP A 89 15.78 2.73 18.10
C TRP A 89 15.46 2.88 19.60
N TRP A 90 15.99 3.90 20.28
CA TRP A 90 15.73 4.16 21.71
C TRP A 90 14.80 5.35 21.97
N LYS A 91 14.29 6.04 20.94
CA LYS A 91 13.40 7.20 21.08
C LYS A 91 11.96 6.86 20.71
N PHE A 92 11.02 7.49 21.42
CA PHE A 92 9.68 7.74 20.88
C PHE A 92 9.80 8.83 19.81
N ILE A 93 9.22 8.62 18.62
CA ILE A 93 9.23 9.57 17.50
C ILE A 93 7.77 9.89 17.15
N PRO A 94 7.23 11.02 17.63
CA PRO A 94 5.91 11.49 17.23
C PRO A 94 5.94 12.24 15.89
N GLN A 95 4.93 12.05 15.07
CA GLN A 95 4.65 12.89 13.90
C GLN A 95 3.14 13.15 13.82
N ARG A 96 2.76 14.41 13.54
CA ARG A 96 1.37 14.73 13.20
C ARG A 96 1.15 14.46 11.72
N VAL A 97 0.14 13.66 11.44
CA VAL A 97 -0.21 13.22 10.08
C VAL A 97 -1.65 13.62 9.82
N ARG A 98 -1.94 14.05 8.59
CA ARG A 98 -3.31 14.24 8.14
C ARG A 98 -3.73 12.96 7.41
N HIS A 99 -4.77 12.31 7.90
CA HIS A 99 -5.37 11.17 7.21
C HIS A 99 -5.82 11.61 5.81
N PRO A 100 -5.49 10.87 4.73
CA PRO A 100 -5.79 11.30 3.36
C PRO A 100 -7.30 11.45 3.14
N THR A 101 -8.07 10.38 3.32
CA THR A 101 -9.51 10.34 3.04
C THR A 101 -10.35 11.21 3.96
N SER A 102 -10.17 11.12 5.29
CA SER A 102 -11.04 11.82 6.25
C SER A 102 -10.55 13.23 6.62
N GLY A 103 -9.34 13.60 6.22
CA GLY A 103 -8.70 14.87 6.59
C GLY A 103 -8.39 15.04 8.08
N ALA A 104 -8.66 14.01 8.91
CA ALA A 104 -8.49 14.03 10.36
C ALA A 104 -7.01 14.17 10.77
N GLN A 105 -6.75 14.83 11.90
CA GLN A 105 -5.40 14.86 12.48
C GLN A 105 -5.15 13.61 13.32
N LEU A 106 -4.09 12.90 12.96
CA LEU A 106 -3.59 11.73 13.65
C LEU A 106 -2.27 12.10 14.33
N LEU A 107 -2.01 11.52 15.52
CA LEU A 107 -0.69 11.55 16.15
C LEU A 107 -0.10 10.14 16.06
N LEU A 108 0.71 9.93 15.03
CA LEU A 108 1.46 8.69 14.82
C LEU A 108 2.70 8.73 15.71
N VAL A 109 2.95 7.65 16.45
CA VAL A 109 4.09 7.55 17.37
C VAL A 109 4.84 6.25 17.11
N SER A 110 6.06 6.36 16.60
CA SER A 110 6.99 5.24 16.53
C SER A 110 7.60 5.03 17.91
N MET A 111 7.41 3.85 18.50
CA MET A 111 7.86 3.53 19.86
C MET A 111 9.30 2.98 19.86
N PRO A 112 10.09 3.10 20.94
CA PRO A 112 11.40 2.47 21.02
C PRO A 112 11.35 0.95 20.78
N ASP A 113 12.38 0.41 20.11
CA ASP A 113 12.54 -1.00 19.75
C ASP A 113 12.34 -1.90 20.97
N ALA A 114 11.42 -2.87 20.87
CA ALA A 114 10.86 -3.54 22.03
C ALA A 114 11.88 -4.30 22.89
N ASP A 115 12.89 -4.94 22.28
CA ASP A 115 13.90 -5.73 22.99
C ASP A 115 15.05 -4.91 23.62
N SER A 116 15.18 -3.61 23.29
CA SER A 116 16.30 -2.80 23.77
C SER A 116 16.34 -2.60 25.30
N HIS A 117 17.56 -2.46 25.84
CA HIS A 117 17.85 -2.52 27.28
C HIS A 117 17.10 -1.52 28.18
N PHE A 118 16.52 -0.44 27.64
CA PHE A 118 15.87 0.65 28.37
C PHE A 118 14.42 0.34 28.79
N MET A 119 14.16 -0.87 29.28
CA MET A 119 12.83 -1.35 29.64
C MET A 119 12.11 -0.49 30.69
N PHE A 120 12.86 0.01 31.68
CA PHE A 120 12.31 0.89 32.71
C PHE A 120 11.92 2.25 32.12
N GLU A 121 12.80 2.88 31.34
CA GLU A 121 12.59 4.19 30.74
C GLU A 121 11.49 4.18 29.69
N LYS A 122 11.39 3.11 28.87
CA LYS A 122 10.24 2.86 27.99
C LYS A 122 8.94 2.86 28.78
N LYS A 123 8.87 2.09 29.87
CA LYS A 123 7.66 1.96 30.69
C LYS A 123 7.28 3.28 31.37
N GLN A 124 8.25 4.02 31.92
CA GLN A 124 8.02 5.34 32.52
C GLN A 124 7.64 6.41 31.48
N GLY A 125 8.31 6.41 30.33
CA GLY A 125 8.00 7.31 29.21
C GLY A 125 6.59 7.07 28.67
N PHE A 126 6.21 5.80 28.48
CA PHE A 126 4.88 5.44 28.02
C PHE A 126 3.79 5.74 29.07
N ARG A 127 4.02 5.47 30.37
CA ARG A 127 3.13 5.96 31.46
C ARG A 127 2.91 7.47 31.40
N ARG A 128 3.96 8.25 31.13
CA ARG A 128 3.88 9.72 31.01
C ARG A 128 3.03 10.15 29.81
N ILE A 129 3.07 9.39 28.71
CA ILE A 129 2.21 9.63 27.54
C ILE A 129 0.74 9.32 27.89
N LEU A 130 0.44 8.12 28.41
CA LEU A 130 -0.93 7.73 28.80
C LEU A 130 -1.55 8.71 29.80
N GLY A 131 -0.85 9.01 30.91
CA GLY A 131 -1.33 9.96 31.92
C GLY A 131 -1.45 11.41 31.44
N ARG A 132 -1.06 11.71 30.19
CA ARG A 132 -1.33 12.96 29.49
C ARG A 132 -2.50 12.81 28.48
N MET A 133 -2.66 11.65 27.84
CA MET A 133 -3.82 11.32 27.02
C MET A 133 -5.12 11.38 27.82
N ASP A 134 -5.14 10.73 28.99
CA ASP A 134 -6.30 10.72 29.91
C ASP A 134 -6.73 12.15 30.29
N LYS A 135 -5.75 13.01 30.57
CA LYS A 135 -5.96 14.41 30.97
C LYS A 135 -6.32 15.33 29.80
N ALA A 136 -6.01 14.93 28.57
CA ALA A 136 -6.30 15.71 27.37
C ALA A 136 -7.68 15.39 26.78
N GLY A 137 -8.30 14.26 27.16
CA GLY A 137 -9.51 13.78 26.49
C GLY A 137 -9.20 13.29 25.09
N VAL A 138 -8.18 12.44 24.95
CA VAL A 138 -7.89 11.74 23.69
C VAL A 138 -9.07 10.85 23.33
N LYS A 139 -9.57 10.98 22.10
CA LYS A 139 -10.80 10.31 21.63
C LYS A 139 -10.59 8.82 21.38
N PHE A 140 -9.38 8.43 20.96
CA PHE A 140 -9.07 7.08 20.52
C PHE A 140 -7.56 6.82 20.54
N SER A 141 -7.16 5.60 20.90
CA SER A 141 -5.80 5.10 20.68
C SER A 141 -5.81 3.65 20.24
N THR A 142 -4.90 3.28 19.34
CA THR A 142 -4.64 1.89 18.94
C THR A 142 -3.14 1.59 18.94
N HIS A 143 -2.81 0.34 19.22
CA HIS A 143 -1.44 -0.17 19.28
C HIS A 143 -1.23 -1.20 18.18
N ILE A 144 -0.21 -1.00 17.34
CA ILE A 144 0.11 -1.88 16.22
C ILE A 144 1.50 -2.47 16.45
N TRP A 145 1.61 -3.79 16.53
CA TRP A 145 2.89 -4.49 16.44
C TRP A 145 3.16 -4.85 15.00
N LEU A 146 4.26 -4.33 14.46
CA LEU A 146 4.77 -4.67 13.15
C LEU A 146 5.73 -5.85 13.27
N HIS A 147 5.49 -6.86 12.47
CA HIS A 147 6.41 -7.96 12.24
C HIS A 147 6.59 -8.15 10.74
N ASP A 148 7.82 -8.09 10.29
CA ASP A 148 8.20 -8.51 8.96
C ASP A 148 8.19 -10.05 8.90
N ILE A 149 7.35 -10.60 8.03
CA ILE A 149 7.18 -12.05 7.84
C ILE A 149 8.34 -12.67 7.04
N TYR A 150 9.24 -11.87 6.49
CA TYR A 150 10.50 -12.34 5.93
C TYR A 150 11.51 -12.70 7.05
N GLU A 151 11.45 -11.99 8.19
CA GLU A 151 12.36 -12.12 9.33
C GLU A 151 12.04 -13.32 10.25
N HIS A 152 11.73 -14.48 9.68
CA HIS A 152 11.38 -15.72 10.39
C HIS A 152 12.40 -16.15 11.48
N TRP A 153 13.68 -15.83 11.31
CA TRP A 153 14.73 -16.07 12.31
C TRP A 153 14.59 -15.21 13.58
N HIS A 154 13.69 -14.22 13.59
CA HIS A 154 13.34 -13.42 14.75
C HIS A 154 12.16 -13.98 15.55
N ILE A 155 11.58 -15.11 15.15
CA ILE A 155 10.58 -15.85 15.93
C ILE A 155 11.27 -16.68 17.02
N ILE A 156 10.89 -16.46 18.28
CA ILE A 156 11.43 -17.14 19.47
C ILE A 156 10.28 -17.91 20.14
N ASN A 157 10.40 -19.23 20.22
CA ASN A 157 9.34 -20.12 20.75
C ASN A 157 7.97 -19.92 20.08
N GLY A 158 7.96 -19.63 18.77
CA GLY A 158 6.76 -19.31 18.00
C GLY A 158 6.22 -17.89 18.18
N MET A 159 6.80 -17.06 19.07
CA MET A 159 6.40 -15.67 19.26
C MET A 159 7.34 -14.70 18.53
N PRO A 160 6.87 -13.52 18.09
CA PRO A 160 7.73 -12.47 17.57
C PRO A 160 8.76 -12.03 18.62
N GLY A 161 10.02 -11.85 18.22
CA GLY A 161 11.08 -11.39 19.11
C GLY A 161 10.72 -10.05 19.78
N GLY A 162 10.92 -9.95 21.09
CA GLY A 162 10.52 -8.77 21.87
C GLY A 162 9.05 -8.73 22.30
N TRP A 163 8.18 -9.65 21.87
CA TRP A 163 6.77 -9.70 22.31
C TRP A 163 6.62 -9.82 23.83
N SER A 164 7.41 -10.67 24.48
CA SER A 164 7.43 -10.79 25.95
C SER A 164 7.88 -9.49 26.65
N CYS A 165 8.79 -8.72 26.02
CA CYS A 165 9.21 -7.42 26.52
C CYS A 165 8.06 -6.41 26.41
N LEU A 166 7.38 -6.36 25.26
CA LEU A 166 6.18 -5.52 25.07
C LEU A 166 5.11 -5.81 26.15
N LYS A 167 4.82 -7.08 26.41
CA LYS A 167 3.88 -7.47 27.47
C LYS A 167 4.35 -6.99 28.84
N GLY A 168 5.65 -7.07 29.15
CA GLY A 168 6.22 -6.47 30.35
C GLY A 168 6.07 -4.94 30.46
N ILE A 169 5.86 -4.23 29.35
CA ILE A 169 5.51 -2.80 29.34
C ILE A 169 4.02 -2.61 29.65
N PHE A 170 3.14 -3.36 28.98
CA PHE A 170 1.68 -3.21 29.10
C PHE A 170 1.09 -3.77 30.40
N GLU A 171 1.60 -4.90 30.88
CA GLU A 171 1.16 -5.57 32.10
C GLU A 171 1.61 -4.79 33.35
N GLY A 172 0.77 -4.74 34.39
CA GLY A 172 0.96 -3.89 35.57
C GLY A 172 0.26 -2.53 35.42
N ASP A 173 0.93 -1.44 35.80
CA ASP A 173 0.29 -0.12 35.99
C ASP A 173 -0.07 0.62 34.69
N VAL A 174 0.26 0.05 33.53
CA VAL A 174 0.08 0.69 32.20
C VAL A 174 -1.24 0.27 31.56
N LYS A 175 -1.72 -0.95 31.86
CA LYS A 175 -3.03 -1.51 31.47
C LYS A 175 -3.48 -1.21 30.03
N VAL A 176 -2.62 -1.49 29.06
CA VAL A 176 -3.08 -1.60 27.66
C VAL A 176 -3.75 -2.96 27.50
N GLU A 177 -5.03 -2.96 27.17
CA GLU A 177 -5.82 -4.17 26.91
C GLU A 177 -5.53 -4.72 25.50
N MET A 178 -5.59 -6.04 25.32
CA MET A 178 -5.13 -6.70 24.08
C MET A 178 -6.09 -6.49 22.90
N ASP A 179 -7.34 -6.09 23.16
CA ASP A 179 -8.32 -5.65 22.17
C ASP A 179 -7.98 -4.28 21.53
N ASN A 180 -7.16 -3.47 22.21
CA ASN A 180 -6.57 -2.25 21.68
C ASN A 180 -5.28 -2.53 20.89
N MET A 181 -4.84 -3.79 20.81
CA MET A 181 -3.66 -4.26 20.10
C MET A 181 -4.02 -4.91 18.76
N THR A 182 -3.26 -4.60 17.71
CA THR A 182 -3.26 -5.31 16.42
C THR A 182 -1.85 -5.85 16.17
N PHE A 183 -1.75 -7.12 15.80
CA PHE A 183 -0.58 -7.67 15.15
C PHE A 183 -0.71 -7.44 13.63
N LEU A 184 0.23 -6.73 13.03
CA LEU A 184 0.26 -6.44 11.60
C LEU A 184 1.51 -7.07 10.97
N SER A 185 1.30 -8.09 10.13
CA SER A 185 2.35 -8.73 9.33
C SER A 185 2.60 -7.93 8.05
N VAL A 186 3.88 -7.64 7.76
CA VAL A 186 4.37 -6.93 6.57
C VAL A 186 5.45 -7.78 5.87
N GLY A 187 5.99 -7.36 4.71
CA GLY A 187 7.03 -8.12 3.99
C GLY A 187 6.48 -9.34 3.23
N TRP A 188 5.18 -9.32 2.92
CA TRP A 188 4.49 -10.38 2.18
C TRP A 188 4.88 -10.44 0.70
N GLU A 189 5.48 -9.37 0.17
CA GLU A 189 6.11 -9.31 -1.15
C GLU A 189 7.41 -10.14 -1.26
N ASP A 190 8.14 -10.32 -0.16
CA ASP A 190 9.45 -10.99 -0.15
C ASP A 190 9.36 -12.49 0.21
N VAL A 191 8.16 -13.00 0.50
CA VAL A 191 7.91 -14.41 0.79
C VAL A 191 6.86 -15.01 -0.14
N SER A 192 6.93 -16.33 -0.35
CA SER A 192 5.80 -17.02 -0.98
C SER A 192 4.59 -17.02 -0.05
N LEU A 193 3.38 -16.87 -0.60
CA LEU A 193 2.12 -16.86 0.16
C LEU A 193 2.01 -18.06 1.12
N LYS A 194 2.44 -19.24 0.68
CA LYS A 194 2.46 -20.46 1.49
C LYS A 194 3.36 -20.29 2.73
N ASN A 195 4.59 -19.83 2.55
CA ASN A 195 5.54 -19.70 3.66
C ASN A 195 5.05 -18.66 4.67
N GLY A 196 4.62 -17.47 4.21
CA GLY A 196 4.07 -16.44 5.09
C GLY A 196 2.81 -16.90 5.85
N GLN A 197 1.94 -17.69 5.20
CA GLN A 197 0.79 -18.30 5.88
C GLN A 197 1.19 -19.36 6.92
N GLU A 198 2.18 -20.20 6.64
CA GLU A 198 2.69 -21.19 7.60
C GLU A 198 3.31 -20.50 8.82
N GLU A 199 4.03 -19.40 8.60
CA GLU A 199 4.68 -18.60 9.64
C GLU A 199 3.68 -17.80 10.50
N GLU A 200 2.74 -17.08 9.88
CA GLU A 200 1.71 -16.37 10.64
C GLU A 200 0.85 -17.36 11.45
N GLN A 201 0.59 -18.56 10.94
CA GLN A 201 -0.07 -19.62 11.72
C GLN A 201 0.75 -20.09 12.93
N VAL A 202 2.09 -20.14 12.85
CA VAL A 202 2.95 -20.43 14.01
C VAL A 202 2.78 -19.33 15.06
N ILE A 203 2.79 -18.07 14.63
CA ILE A 203 2.61 -16.90 15.51
C ILE A 203 1.21 -16.90 16.16
N GLN A 204 0.14 -17.09 15.39
CA GLN A 204 -1.22 -17.18 15.90
C GLN A 204 -1.39 -18.32 16.92
N LYS A 205 -0.73 -19.48 16.71
CA LYS A 205 -0.72 -20.59 17.67
C LYS A 205 -0.02 -20.22 18.98
N ALA A 206 1.11 -19.53 18.92
CA ALA A 206 1.85 -19.08 20.10
C ALA A 206 1.11 -17.95 20.85
N LEU A 207 0.48 -17.03 20.12
CA LEU A 207 -0.27 -15.88 20.66
C LEU A 207 -1.75 -16.19 20.96
N LYS A 208 -2.17 -17.47 20.91
CA LYS A 208 -3.55 -17.92 21.12
C LYS A 208 -4.19 -17.42 22.42
N SER A 209 -3.42 -17.22 23.48
CA SER A 209 -3.91 -16.66 24.76
C SER A 209 -4.15 -15.15 24.71
N ASP A 210 -3.39 -14.41 23.90
CA ASP A 210 -3.57 -12.97 23.69
C ASP A 210 -4.66 -12.70 22.64
N VAL A 211 -4.83 -13.56 21.63
CA VAL A 211 -5.98 -13.56 20.71
C VAL A 211 -7.30 -13.72 21.46
N LYS A 212 -7.36 -14.63 22.44
CA LYS A 212 -8.52 -14.78 23.34
C LYS A 212 -8.81 -13.54 24.19
N LYS A 213 -7.84 -12.65 24.38
CA LYS A 213 -7.99 -11.35 25.06
C LYS A 213 -8.27 -10.19 24.10
N GLY A 214 -8.42 -10.47 22.80
CA GLY A 214 -8.80 -9.48 21.78
C GLY A 214 -7.70 -9.08 20.79
N LEU A 215 -6.48 -9.61 20.91
CA LEU A 215 -5.43 -9.36 19.91
C LEU A 215 -5.91 -9.76 18.52
N ALA A 216 -5.93 -8.79 17.60
CA ALA A 216 -6.29 -9.03 16.22
C ALA A 216 -5.06 -9.26 15.35
N PHE A 217 -5.28 -9.89 14.20
CA PHE A 217 -4.31 -10.03 13.13
C PHE A 217 -4.77 -9.23 11.92
N ALA A 218 -3.85 -8.48 11.33
CA ALA A 218 -3.98 -7.80 10.05
C ALA A 218 -2.74 -8.14 9.19
N GLN A 219 -2.88 -8.04 7.89
CA GLN A 219 -1.78 -8.23 6.94
C GLN A 219 -1.69 -6.98 6.06
N LEU A 220 -0.48 -6.56 5.72
CA LEU A 220 -0.21 -5.58 4.66
C LEU A 220 0.50 -6.33 3.51
N PRO A 221 -0.24 -6.83 2.50
CA PRO A 221 0.31 -7.68 1.44
C PRO A 221 1.28 -6.99 0.45
N LEU A 222 1.38 -5.67 0.55
CA LEU A 222 2.19 -4.80 -0.28
C LEU A 222 2.48 -3.51 0.49
N MET A 223 3.75 -3.14 0.63
CA MET A 223 4.19 -1.89 1.24
C MET A 223 4.03 -0.70 0.28
N ASP A 224 2.78 -0.32 0.03
CA ASP A 224 2.39 0.87 -0.73
C ASP A 224 1.68 1.90 0.18
N ASN A 225 1.74 3.19 -0.17
CA ASN A 225 1.14 4.27 0.62
C ASN A 225 -0.39 4.11 0.74
N GLY A 226 -1.07 3.85 -0.38
CA GLY A 226 -2.53 3.69 -0.41
C GLY A 226 -2.98 2.44 0.33
N GLU A 227 -2.28 1.33 0.12
CA GLU A 227 -2.58 0.06 0.82
C GLU A 227 -2.29 0.14 2.33
N ALA A 228 -1.22 0.81 2.73
CA ALA A 228 -0.91 1.07 4.13
C ALA A 228 -2.03 1.87 4.82
N TRP A 229 -2.51 2.94 4.20
CA TRP A 229 -3.66 3.69 4.71
C TRP A 229 -4.93 2.84 4.77
N HIS A 230 -5.20 2.04 3.75
CA HIS A 230 -6.38 1.18 3.72
C HIS A 230 -6.40 0.15 4.88
N VAL A 231 -5.25 -0.45 5.21
CA VAL A 231 -5.11 -1.32 6.39
C VAL A 231 -5.25 -0.53 7.69
N ILE A 232 -4.66 0.66 7.80
CA ILE A 232 -4.75 1.52 8.98
C ILE A 232 -6.19 1.96 9.25
N ASP A 233 -6.94 2.36 8.22
CA ASP A 233 -8.36 2.71 8.32
C ASP A 233 -9.18 1.52 8.82
N GLY A 234 -8.92 0.32 8.27
CA GLY A 234 -9.50 -0.94 8.76
C GLY A 234 -9.21 -1.21 10.23
N ILE A 235 -7.98 -1.00 10.69
CA ILE A 235 -7.60 -1.14 12.10
C ILE A 235 -8.33 -0.12 12.98
N ILE A 236 -8.37 1.14 12.57
CA ILE A 236 -9.02 2.23 13.30
C ILE A 236 -10.52 1.95 13.46
N ASP A 237 -11.22 1.62 12.36
CA ASP A 237 -12.66 1.42 12.38
C ASP A 237 -13.06 0.17 13.17
N VAL A 238 -12.29 -0.92 13.05
CA VAL A 238 -12.56 -2.15 13.79
C VAL A 238 -12.30 -1.98 15.29
N THR A 239 -11.21 -1.31 15.70
CA THR A 239 -10.99 -0.99 17.12
C THR A 239 -12.04 0.01 17.64
N ARG A 240 -12.50 0.98 16.82
CA ARG A 240 -13.57 1.91 17.22
C ARG A 240 -14.91 1.20 17.45
N ALA A 241 -15.23 0.21 16.62
CA ALA A 241 -16.44 -0.61 16.77
C ALA A 241 -16.44 -1.44 18.07
N LEU A 242 -15.27 -1.92 18.52
CA LEU A 242 -15.12 -2.59 19.81
C LEU A 242 -15.36 -1.63 20.98
N LEU A 243 -14.74 -0.45 20.96
CA LEU A 243 -14.92 0.57 22.02
C LEU A 243 -16.38 1.07 22.12
N GLY A 244 -17.15 1.00 21.02
CA GLY A 244 -18.59 1.24 21.01
C GLY A 244 -19.46 0.08 21.51
N GLY A 245 -18.86 -1.04 21.95
CA GLY A 245 -19.57 -2.24 22.42
C GLY A 245 -20.29 -3.04 21.34
N GLY A 246 -19.98 -2.80 20.05
CA GLY A 246 -20.79 -3.28 18.93
C GLY A 246 -20.34 -4.58 18.25
N ALA A 247 -19.16 -5.12 18.57
CA ALA A 247 -18.60 -6.29 17.89
C ALA A 247 -17.83 -7.23 18.84
N GLY A 248 -17.75 -8.51 18.46
CA GLY A 248 -16.92 -9.51 19.13
C GLY A 248 -15.50 -9.59 18.56
N THR A 249 -14.57 -10.18 19.30
CA THR A 249 -13.16 -10.30 18.90
C THR A 249 -12.95 -11.16 17.64
N GLU A 250 -13.79 -12.18 17.43
CA GLU A 250 -13.77 -13.04 16.23
C GLU A 250 -14.18 -12.28 14.95
N ASP A 251 -15.12 -11.34 15.06
CA ASP A 251 -15.55 -10.47 13.96
C ASP A 251 -14.42 -9.49 13.55
N ARG A 252 -13.62 -9.01 14.52
CA ARG A 252 -12.47 -8.12 14.28
C ARG A 252 -11.41 -8.74 13.36
N SER A 253 -10.90 -9.93 13.69
CA SER A 253 -9.88 -10.58 12.83
C SER A 253 -10.43 -10.96 11.46
N LYS A 254 -11.72 -11.34 11.37
CA LYS A 254 -12.39 -11.64 10.10
C LYS A 254 -12.54 -10.40 9.19
N ARG A 255 -12.87 -9.24 9.76
CA ARG A 255 -12.93 -7.97 8.99
C ARG A 255 -11.56 -7.59 8.44
N LEU A 256 -10.51 -7.73 9.25
CA LEU A 256 -9.13 -7.44 8.83
C LEU A 256 -8.60 -8.43 7.78
N SER A 257 -9.00 -9.71 7.83
CA SER A 257 -8.62 -10.66 6.78
C SER A 257 -9.30 -10.36 5.44
N VAL A 258 -10.55 -9.89 5.44
CA VAL A 258 -11.23 -9.44 4.20
C VAL A 258 -10.49 -8.28 3.54
N ILE A 259 -9.97 -7.32 4.32
CA ILE A 259 -9.14 -6.22 3.81
C ILE A 259 -7.84 -6.76 3.18
N ALA A 260 -7.18 -7.71 3.84
CA ALA A 260 -5.98 -8.34 3.29
C ALA A 260 -6.24 -9.11 1.98
N ASP A 261 -7.38 -9.79 1.86
CA ASP A 261 -7.78 -10.51 0.64
C ASP A 261 -8.09 -9.54 -0.51
N ASP A 262 -8.76 -8.42 -0.23
CA ASP A 262 -9.01 -7.36 -1.22
C ASP A 262 -7.70 -6.73 -1.75
N ILE A 263 -6.75 -6.40 -0.87
CA ILE A 263 -5.42 -5.89 -1.27
C ILE A 263 -4.66 -6.92 -2.11
N ARG A 264 -4.71 -8.21 -1.75
CA ARG A 264 -4.09 -9.29 -2.54
C ARG A 264 -4.66 -9.38 -3.95
N GLU A 265 -5.99 -9.33 -4.11
CA GLU A 265 -6.62 -9.40 -5.42
C GLU A 265 -6.33 -8.13 -6.24
N ARG A 266 -6.31 -6.94 -5.61
CA ARG A 266 -5.89 -5.70 -6.27
C ARG A 266 -4.43 -5.72 -6.73
N LYS A 267 -3.50 -6.29 -5.94
CA LYS A 267 -2.10 -6.50 -6.34
C LYS A 267 -2.02 -7.44 -7.56
N LYS A 268 -2.65 -8.61 -7.47
CA LYS A 268 -2.68 -9.61 -8.56
C LYS A 268 -3.22 -9.03 -9.87
N ASN A 269 -4.32 -8.28 -9.82
CA ASN A 269 -4.88 -7.63 -11.00
C ASN A 269 -3.91 -6.60 -11.61
N ARG A 270 -3.15 -5.86 -10.77
CA ARG A 270 -2.11 -4.93 -11.20
C ARG A 270 -0.92 -5.67 -11.86
N ASP A 271 -0.48 -6.78 -11.28
CA ASP A 271 0.60 -7.61 -11.84
C ASP A 271 0.21 -8.25 -13.19
N GLU A 272 -1.05 -8.67 -13.34
CA GLU A 272 -1.62 -9.16 -14.61
C GLU A 272 -1.72 -8.03 -15.66
N GLU A 273 -2.11 -6.82 -15.26
CA GLU A 273 -2.17 -5.65 -16.14
C GLU A 273 -0.78 -5.18 -16.59
N ASP A 274 0.18 -5.05 -15.68
CA ASP A 274 1.58 -4.74 -15.99
C ASP A 274 2.21 -5.76 -16.94
N SER A 275 1.94 -7.05 -16.71
CA SER A 275 2.39 -8.13 -17.59
C SER A 275 1.79 -7.99 -19.00
N ARG A 276 0.51 -7.62 -19.09
CA ARG A 276 -0.17 -7.37 -20.36
C ARG A 276 0.36 -6.11 -21.06
N VAL A 277 0.67 -5.05 -20.33
CA VAL A 277 1.28 -3.81 -20.86
C VAL A 277 2.65 -4.11 -21.46
N ARG A 278 3.51 -4.87 -20.77
CA ARG A 278 4.82 -5.29 -21.29
C ARG A 278 4.69 -6.10 -22.58
N LEU A 279 3.78 -7.09 -22.63
CA LEU A 279 3.53 -7.88 -23.85
C LEU A 279 3.05 -7.01 -25.03
N LEU A 280 2.24 -5.97 -24.77
CA LEU A 280 1.81 -5.03 -25.81
C LEU A 280 2.96 -4.12 -26.28
N GLN A 281 3.84 -3.69 -25.38
CA GLN A 281 5.03 -2.91 -25.70
C GLN A 281 6.04 -3.71 -26.54
N ASP A 282 6.29 -4.97 -26.18
CA ASP A 282 7.18 -5.88 -26.91
C ASP A 282 6.66 -6.14 -28.33
N GLU A 283 5.39 -6.52 -28.49
CA GLU A 283 4.76 -6.73 -29.82
C GLU A 283 4.76 -5.44 -30.67
N LEU A 284 4.63 -4.26 -30.05
CA LEU A 284 4.71 -2.97 -30.75
C LEU A 284 6.15 -2.65 -31.19
N GLY A 285 7.14 -3.01 -30.36
CA GLY A 285 8.57 -2.94 -30.68
C GLY A 285 8.93 -3.81 -31.90
N GLU A 286 8.49 -5.07 -31.90
CA GLU A 286 8.64 -5.99 -33.04
C GLU A 286 7.99 -5.42 -34.32
N LEU A 287 6.74 -4.94 -34.22
CA LEU A 287 6.05 -4.33 -35.36
C LEU A 287 6.79 -3.10 -35.90
N TYR A 288 7.33 -2.25 -35.02
CA TYR A 288 8.13 -1.10 -35.45
C TYR A 288 9.45 -1.51 -36.09
N ALA A 289 10.08 -2.61 -35.66
CA ALA A 289 11.26 -3.17 -36.32
C ALA A 289 10.94 -3.66 -37.75
N GLU A 290 9.81 -4.35 -37.96
CA GLU A 290 9.33 -4.75 -39.28
C GLU A 290 9.03 -3.55 -40.18
N LEU A 291 8.29 -2.56 -39.66
CA LEU A 291 7.92 -1.36 -40.42
C LEU A 291 9.16 -0.55 -40.87
N ASN A 292 10.25 -0.53 -40.09
CA ASN A 292 11.46 0.21 -40.45
C ASN A 292 12.18 -0.33 -41.71
N LYS A 293 11.92 -1.59 -42.11
CA LYS A 293 12.56 -2.25 -43.26
C LYS A 293 12.21 -1.62 -44.62
N THR A 294 11.11 -0.87 -44.70
CA THR A 294 10.65 -0.23 -45.96
C THR A 294 10.38 1.25 -45.76
N GLU A 295 10.44 2.04 -46.84
CA GLU A 295 10.12 3.47 -46.79
C GLU A 295 8.65 3.71 -46.43
N TYR A 296 7.72 2.98 -47.07
CA TYR A 296 6.28 3.04 -46.75
C TYR A 296 6.01 2.64 -45.29
N GLY A 297 6.67 1.59 -44.80
CA GLY A 297 6.56 1.16 -43.40
C GLY A 297 7.08 2.22 -42.41
N ARG A 298 8.20 2.90 -42.71
CA ARG A 298 8.67 4.05 -41.91
C ARG A 298 7.65 5.19 -41.88
N SER A 299 6.99 5.48 -43.00
CA SER A 299 5.89 6.46 -43.05
C SER A 299 4.71 6.02 -42.19
N LEU A 300 4.30 4.75 -42.24
CA LEU A 300 3.21 4.20 -41.44
C LEU A 300 3.54 4.19 -39.93
N ARG A 301 4.79 3.87 -39.55
CA ARG A 301 5.29 4.05 -38.18
C ARG A 301 5.22 5.51 -37.72
N GLY A 302 5.46 6.46 -38.63
CA GLY A 302 5.26 7.89 -38.39
C GLY A 302 3.79 8.23 -38.06
N LYS A 303 2.82 7.63 -38.78
CA LYS A 303 1.39 7.78 -38.46
C LYS A 303 1.05 7.24 -37.06
N PHE A 304 1.51 6.03 -36.73
CA PHE A 304 1.29 5.42 -35.40
C PHE A 304 1.82 6.32 -34.26
N ARG A 305 3.06 6.83 -34.41
CA ARG A 305 3.65 7.75 -33.42
C ARG A 305 2.85 9.03 -33.28
N LYS A 306 2.47 9.65 -34.40
CA LYS A 306 1.64 10.86 -34.37
C LYS A 306 0.30 10.60 -33.67
N ALA A 307 -0.35 9.45 -33.91
CA ALA A 307 -1.59 9.10 -33.24
C ALA A 307 -1.43 8.92 -31.72
N ASP A 308 -0.33 8.28 -31.28
CA ASP A 308 0.03 8.15 -29.85
C ASP A 308 0.34 9.52 -29.21
N ASP A 309 1.12 10.37 -29.87
CA ASP A 309 1.46 11.73 -29.41
C ASP A 309 0.21 12.64 -29.34
N ASP A 310 -0.63 12.62 -30.37
CA ASP A 310 -1.90 13.38 -30.40
C ASP A 310 -2.87 12.87 -29.33
N GLN A 311 -2.95 11.55 -29.08
CA GLN A 311 -3.76 10.96 -28.01
C GLN A 311 -3.27 11.40 -26.63
N LYS A 312 -1.97 11.26 -26.33
CA LYS A 312 -1.40 11.63 -25.02
C LYS A 312 -1.70 13.09 -24.67
N ARG A 313 -1.47 14.01 -25.63
CA ARG A 313 -1.78 15.44 -25.48
C ARG A 313 -3.25 15.72 -25.12
N ILE A 314 -4.18 14.86 -25.51
CA ILE A 314 -5.62 15.01 -25.23
C ILE A 314 -6.01 14.28 -23.93
N MET A 315 -5.52 13.06 -23.72
CA MET A 315 -5.90 12.20 -22.60
C MET A 315 -5.28 12.65 -21.26
N GLU A 316 -4.00 13.00 -21.24
CA GLU A 316 -3.29 13.44 -20.02
C GLU A 316 -4.03 14.56 -19.24
N PRO A 317 -4.44 15.69 -19.87
CA PRO A 317 -5.16 16.73 -19.15
C PRO A 317 -6.58 16.33 -18.73
N LEU A 318 -7.23 15.37 -19.40
CA LEU A 318 -8.55 14.87 -18.99
C LEU A 318 -8.43 13.96 -17.76
N LEU A 319 -7.42 13.09 -17.72
CA LEU A 319 -7.13 12.21 -16.60
C LEU A 319 -6.71 13.02 -15.36
N ALA A 320 -5.82 14.01 -15.52
CA ALA A 320 -5.43 14.90 -14.43
C ALA A 320 -6.62 15.70 -13.84
N GLN A 321 -7.63 16.03 -14.65
CA GLN A 321 -8.88 16.60 -14.15
C GLN A 321 -9.73 15.56 -13.41
N LEU A 322 -9.80 14.32 -13.89
CA LEU A 322 -10.56 13.23 -13.26
C LEU A 322 -10.01 12.87 -11.86
N ASP A 323 -8.69 12.98 -11.68
CA ASP A 323 -7.98 12.73 -10.42
C ASP A 323 -8.06 13.90 -9.42
N THR A 324 -8.67 15.02 -9.80
CA THR A 324 -8.78 16.19 -8.90
C THR A 324 -9.80 15.95 -7.79
N GLU A 325 -9.35 16.03 -6.53
CA GLU A 325 -10.20 15.88 -5.36
C GLU A 325 -11.37 16.89 -5.34
N GLY A 326 -12.56 16.41 -4.96
CA GLY A 326 -13.73 17.27 -4.79
C GLY A 326 -14.52 17.59 -6.07
N LEU A 327 -14.27 16.91 -7.19
CA LEU A 327 -15.12 17.01 -8.37
C LEU A 327 -16.59 16.64 -8.06
N GLU A 328 -17.53 17.44 -8.58
CA GLU A 328 -18.94 17.11 -8.48
C GLU A 328 -19.28 15.86 -9.32
N PRO A 329 -20.16 14.95 -8.86
CA PRO A 329 -20.44 13.68 -9.56
C PRO A 329 -20.83 13.84 -11.04
N LYS A 330 -21.54 14.92 -11.39
CA LYS A 330 -21.95 15.23 -12.77
C LYS A 330 -20.79 15.69 -13.65
N GLU A 331 -19.79 16.34 -13.07
CA GLU A 331 -18.59 16.78 -13.77
C GLU A 331 -17.68 15.57 -14.03
N LYS A 332 -17.57 14.67 -13.02
CA LYS A 332 -16.87 13.39 -13.15
C LYS A 332 -17.48 12.53 -14.27
N GLU A 333 -18.79 12.30 -14.26
CA GLU A 333 -19.51 11.57 -15.31
C GLU A 333 -19.34 12.19 -16.71
N LYS A 334 -19.18 13.51 -16.79
CA LYS A 334 -18.89 14.21 -18.05
C LYS A 334 -17.45 13.97 -18.52
N LEU A 335 -16.46 14.03 -17.64
CA LEU A 335 -15.06 13.73 -17.97
C LEU A 335 -14.89 12.27 -18.38
N GLU A 336 -15.51 11.33 -17.67
CA GLU A 336 -15.50 9.90 -18.00
C GLU A 336 -16.02 9.65 -19.42
N ARG A 337 -17.12 10.30 -19.83
CA ARG A 337 -17.61 10.25 -21.22
C ARG A 337 -16.64 10.85 -22.24
N MET A 338 -16.01 11.99 -21.93
CA MET A 338 -15.02 12.59 -22.84
C MET A 338 -13.80 11.69 -23.04
N ILE A 339 -13.34 11.05 -21.95
CA ILE A 339 -12.26 10.04 -21.97
C ILE A 339 -12.68 8.81 -22.80
N GLU A 340 -13.91 8.33 -22.65
CA GLU A 340 -14.46 7.23 -23.47
C GLU A 340 -14.52 7.59 -24.97
N GLU A 341 -15.03 8.77 -25.30
CA GLU A 341 -15.15 9.26 -26.68
C GLU A 341 -13.78 9.37 -27.37
N GLU A 342 -12.80 10.01 -26.72
CA GLU A 342 -11.43 10.14 -27.25
C GLU A 342 -10.71 8.79 -27.36
N TYR A 343 -10.91 7.87 -26.40
CA TYR A 343 -10.38 6.51 -26.49
C TYR A 343 -10.97 5.73 -27.68
N LEU A 344 -12.27 5.87 -27.95
CA LEU A 344 -12.91 5.24 -29.11
C LEU A 344 -12.43 5.83 -30.44
N LEU A 345 -12.17 7.14 -30.51
CA LEU A 345 -11.56 7.80 -31.66
C LEU A 345 -10.14 7.26 -31.91
N CYS A 346 -9.30 7.18 -30.88
CA CYS A 346 -7.99 6.55 -30.95
C CYS A 346 -8.08 5.10 -31.48
N LEU A 347 -8.91 4.26 -30.87
CA LEU A 347 -9.06 2.85 -31.28
C LEU A 347 -9.44 2.71 -32.75
N ARG A 348 -10.28 3.61 -33.29
CA ARG A 348 -10.64 3.64 -34.72
C ARG A 348 -9.42 3.93 -35.59
N ASP A 349 -8.61 4.91 -35.21
CA ASP A 349 -7.49 5.38 -36.03
C ASP A 349 -6.33 4.37 -36.02
N PHE A 350 -6.00 3.80 -34.85
CA PHE A 350 -5.07 2.67 -34.75
C PHE A 350 -5.56 1.45 -35.55
N ARG A 351 -6.85 1.10 -35.50
CA ARG A 351 -7.43 0.03 -36.35
C ARG A 351 -7.21 0.27 -37.85
N GLY A 352 -7.32 1.53 -38.29
CA GLY A 352 -7.00 1.94 -39.66
C GLY A 352 -5.53 1.66 -40.00
N HIS A 353 -4.60 2.10 -39.14
CA HIS A 353 -3.17 1.85 -39.34
C HIS A 353 -2.82 0.35 -39.33
N PHE A 354 -3.40 -0.45 -38.43
CA PHE A 354 -3.22 -1.91 -38.43
C PHE A 354 -3.87 -2.62 -39.64
N ALA A 355 -4.84 -2.01 -40.32
CA ALA A 355 -5.32 -2.50 -41.62
C ALA A 355 -4.27 -2.24 -42.71
N GLU A 356 -3.63 -1.07 -42.73
CA GLU A 356 -2.50 -0.79 -43.63
C GLU A 356 -1.32 -1.75 -43.39
N VAL A 357 -0.94 -2.01 -42.12
CA VAL A 357 0.12 -2.98 -41.76
C VAL A 357 -0.16 -4.36 -42.37
N ARG A 358 -1.40 -4.86 -42.23
CA ARG A 358 -1.78 -6.17 -42.77
C ARG A 358 -1.81 -6.18 -44.30
N ALA A 359 -2.16 -5.07 -44.96
CA ALA A 359 -2.08 -4.96 -46.41
C ALA A 359 -0.64 -5.02 -46.94
N MET A 360 0.36 -4.65 -46.13
CA MET A 360 1.79 -4.86 -46.42
C MET A 360 2.26 -6.32 -46.23
N GLY A 361 1.38 -7.23 -45.79
CA GLY A 361 1.74 -8.61 -45.43
C GLY A 361 2.45 -8.74 -44.08
N ILE A 362 2.60 -7.66 -43.31
CA ILE A 362 3.22 -7.69 -41.98
C ILE A 362 2.20 -8.26 -40.98
N ARG A 363 2.64 -9.25 -40.19
CA ARG A 363 1.84 -9.85 -39.13
C ARG A 363 1.79 -8.92 -37.92
N VAL A 364 0.57 -8.61 -37.46
CA VAL A 364 0.36 -7.98 -36.15
C VAL A 364 0.35 -9.07 -35.08
N GLY A 365 0.97 -8.81 -33.92
CA GLY A 365 1.04 -9.73 -32.79
C GLY A 365 -0.32 -10.16 -32.24
N TYR A 366 -0.34 -11.14 -31.33
CA TYR A 366 -1.60 -11.66 -30.79
C TYR A 366 -2.24 -10.65 -29.83
N ASN A 367 -1.47 -10.12 -28.89
CA ASN A 367 -1.94 -9.25 -27.83
C ASN A 367 -2.43 -7.91 -28.40
N LEU A 368 -1.70 -7.32 -29.36
CA LEU A 368 -2.13 -6.14 -30.11
C LEU A 368 -3.44 -6.39 -30.87
N ARG A 369 -3.60 -7.57 -31.49
CA ARG A 369 -4.85 -7.90 -32.20
C ARG A 369 -6.03 -8.07 -31.25
N GLU A 370 -5.83 -8.66 -30.09
CA GLU A 370 -6.87 -8.76 -29.07
C GLU A 370 -7.24 -7.38 -28.51
N PHE A 371 -6.24 -6.61 -28.06
CA PHE A 371 -6.40 -5.29 -27.46
C PHE A 371 -7.12 -4.30 -28.40
N TYR A 372 -6.64 -4.14 -29.64
CA TYR A 372 -7.29 -3.28 -30.62
C TYR A 372 -8.55 -3.89 -31.26
N GLY A 373 -8.97 -5.11 -30.85
CA GLY A 373 -10.16 -5.78 -31.39
C GLY A 373 -10.06 -6.12 -32.88
N LEU A 374 -8.85 -6.35 -33.39
CA LEU A 374 -8.54 -6.72 -34.77
C LEU A 374 -8.90 -8.19 -35.05
N ARG A 375 -10.18 -8.53 -34.85
CA ARG A 375 -10.71 -9.87 -35.16
C ARG A 375 -10.41 -10.18 -36.63
N GLU A 376 -9.75 -11.31 -36.87
CA GLU A 376 -9.70 -11.86 -38.23
C GLU A 376 -11.15 -12.13 -38.68
N PRO A 377 -11.49 -11.84 -39.95
CA PRO A 377 -12.78 -12.24 -40.48
C PRO A 377 -12.84 -13.76 -40.35
N LYS A 378 -13.74 -14.27 -39.48
CA LYS A 378 -14.00 -15.70 -39.36
C LYS A 378 -14.23 -16.21 -40.78
N LYS A 379 -13.29 -17.01 -41.31
CA LYS A 379 -13.50 -17.72 -42.57
C LYS A 379 -14.82 -18.47 -42.38
N ARG A 380 -15.87 -18.01 -43.06
CA ARG A 380 -17.08 -18.82 -43.20
C ARG A 380 -16.60 -20.04 -43.96
N PHE A 381 -16.37 -21.14 -43.25
CA PHE A 381 -16.18 -22.43 -43.90
C PHE A 381 -17.43 -22.65 -44.72
N GLY A 382 -17.29 -22.51 -46.03
CA GLY A 382 -18.35 -22.83 -46.96
C GLY A 382 -18.59 -24.32 -46.82
N LEU A 383 -19.77 -24.66 -46.29
CA LEU A 383 -20.41 -25.92 -46.66
C LEU A 383 -20.68 -25.81 -48.17
N PHE A 384 -19.79 -26.45 -48.93
CA PHE A 384 -20.01 -26.87 -50.30
C PHE A 384 -20.34 -28.36 -50.27
#